data_AF-A0A7C9EU66-F1
#
_entry.id   AF-A0A7C9EU66-F1
#
_cell.length_a   1.000
_cell.length_b   1.000
_cell.length_c   1.000
_cell.angle_alpha   90.00
_cell.angle_beta   90.00
_cell.angle_gamma   90.00
#
_symmetry.space_group_name_H-M   'P 1'
#
loop_
_entity.id
_entity.type
_entity.pdbx_description
1 polymer ?
#
loop_
_entity_poly.entity_id
_entity_poly.type
_entity_poly.pdbx_seq_one_letter_code
_entity_poly.pdbx_strand_id
1 'polypeptide(L)'
;MAKTTSERNRVWNQNFQILCAHPIDSTITITMKTKCSVLGKIKFEAHELINQTSLINGFFPLLSEGGKPKPLHLQFILWFKPAELEPSWEKLIDNGDFKGLRKATFPQRSNCNVTLYHDAHHIPSFQPPSHGHGAPRNLWEDVYKALEEAKHLIYIAGWSLNPKMVLVIGLPQENHYFMKF
;
A
#
# COMPACT_ATOMS: atom_id res chain seq x y z
N MET A 1 -44.20 32.80 9.73
CA MET A 1 -43.79 31.38 9.67
C MET A 1 -43.11 31.13 8.34
N ALA A 2 -41.84 30.68 8.36
CA ALA A 2 -41.21 29.95 7.27
C ALA A 2 -39.99 29.23 7.88
N LYS A 3 -40.17 27.97 8.28
CA LYS A 3 -39.09 27.11 8.77
C LYS A 3 -38.54 26.38 7.54
N THR A 4 -37.53 26.95 6.89
CA THR A 4 -36.84 26.28 5.79
C THR A 4 -35.96 25.17 6.35
N THR A 5 -36.49 23.96 6.44
CA THR A 5 -35.72 22.73 6.64
C THR A 5 -34.96 22.42 5.35
N SER A 6 -33.77 23.00 5.20
CA SER A 6 -32.84 22.58 4.16
C SER A 6 -32.12 21.31 4.63
N GLU A 7 -32.81 20.18 4.63
CA GLU A 7 -32.16 18.87 4.72
C GLU A 7 -31.54 18.54 3.37
N ARG A 8 -30.23 18.80 3.23
CA ARG A 8 -29.46 18.32 2.08
C ARG A 8 -28.98 16.91 2.43
N ASN A 9 -29.76 15.90 2.04
CA ASN A 9 -29.32 14.50 2.10
C ASN A 9 -28.11 14.32 1.18
N ARG A 10 -26.90 14.33 1.76
CA ARG A 10 -25.66 14.02 1.05
C ARG A 10 -25.43 12.52 1.09
N VAL A 11 -25.26 11.94 -0.09
CA VAL A 11 -25.02 10.51 -0.26
C VAL A 11 -23.60 10.33 -0.79
N TRP A 12 -22.77 9.58 -0.05
CA TRP A 12 -21.40 9.27 -0.47
C TRP A 12 -21.29 7.93 -1.20
N ASN A 13 -22.02 6.91 -0.77
CA ASN A 13 -21.92 5.53 -1.30
C ASN A 13 -20.46 5.04 -1.43
N GLN A 14 -19.65 5.31 -0.40
CA GLN A 14 -18.25 4.94 -0.36
C GLN A 14 -18.04 3.72 0.53
N ASN A 15 -17.20 2.81 0.06
CA ASN A 15 -16.75 1.64 0.80
C ASN A 15 -15.28 1.79 1.13
N PHE A 16 -14.93 1.49 2.38
CA PHE A 16 -13.56 1.56 2.87
C PHE A 16 -13.13 0.19 3.38
N GLN A 17 -11.87 -0.16 3.12
CA GLN A 17 -11.21 -1.27 3.79
C GLN A 17 -10.03 -0.67 4.55
N ILE A 18 -10.16 -0.62 5.86
CA ILE A 18 -9.17 -0.02 6.76
C ILE A 18 -8.45 -1.16 7.46
N LEU A 19 -7.14 -1.26 7.25
CA LEU A 19 -6.30 -2.18 8.02
C LEU A 19 -6.06 -1.55 9.39
N CYS A 20 -6.26 -2.31 10.46
CA CYS A 20 -6.10 -1.83 11.83
C CYS A 20 -5.40 -2.87 12.72
N ALA A 21 -4.62 -2.38 13.68
CA ALA A 21 -3.94 -3.18 14.71
C ALA A 21 -3.97 -2.42 16.04
N HIS A 22 -5.16 -1.95 16.42
CA HIS A 22 -5.38 -1.20 17.67
C HIS A 22 -5.89 -2.13 18.78
N PRO A 23 -5.64 -1.80 20.07
CA PRO A 23 -6.18 -2.53 21.21
C PRO A 23 -7.71 -2.63 21.21
N ILE A 24 -8.26 -3.68 21.81
CA ILE A 24 -9.72 -3.95 21.87
C ILE A 24 -10.52 -2.91 22.67
N ASP A 25 -9.87 -2.21 23.60
CA ASP A 25 -10.42 -1.12 24.40
C ASP A 25 -10.33 0.25 23.70
N SER A 26 -9.97 0.27 22.41
CA SER A 26 -9.92 1.51 21.63
C SER A 26 -11.31 2.01 21.26
N THR A 27 -11.48 3.33 21.25
CA THR A 27 -12.69 3.98 20.73
C THR A 27 -12.58 4.28 19.24
N ILE A 28 -13.53 3.79 18.45
CA ILE A 28 -13.70 4.11 17.04
C ILE A 28 -14.50 5.42 16.93
N THR A 29 -13.95 6.42 16.24
CA THR A 29 -14.61 7.72 16.06
C THR A 29 -14.82 8.03 14.57
N ILE A 30 -16.09 8.16 14.16
CA ILE A 30 -16.46 8.66 12.84
C ILE A 30 -16.76 10.15 12.96
N THR A 31 -15.99 10.98 12.27
CA THR A 31 -16.12 12.46 12.33
C THR A 31 -16.67 13.01 11.03
N MET A 32 -17.80 13.70 11.10
CA MET A 32 -18.32 14.48 9.97
C MET A 32 -17.76 15.89 10.04
N LYS A 33 -17.09 16.34 8.97
CA LYS A 33 -16.48 17.68 8.90
C LYS A 33 -16.67 18.33 7.53
N THR A 34 -16.58 19.66 7.52
CA THR A 34 -16.40 20.48 6.33
C THR A 34 -14.91 20.86 6.19
N LYS A 35 -14.57 21.69 5.19
CA LYS A 35 -13.22 22.26 5.07
C LYS A 35 -12.83 23.12 6.28
N CYS A 36 -13.82 23.70 6.98
CA CYS A 36 -13.58 24.73 7.99
C CYS A 36 -14.08 24.36 9.40
N SER A 37 -14.83 23.27 9.55
CA SER A 37 -15.47 22.95 10.84
C SER A 37 -15.81 21.46 11.01
N VAL A 38 -15.83 21.01 12.26
CA VAL A 38 -16.37 19.68 12.63
C VAL A 38 -17.87 19.82 12.88
N LEU A 39 -18.67 19.04 12.14
CA LEU A 39 -20.12 19.04 12.25
C LEU A 39 -20.59 18.15 13.40
N GLY A 40 -19.90 17.05 13.67
CA GLY A 40 -20.14 16.18 14.81
C GLY A 40 -19.35 14.88 14.74
N LYS A 41 -19.48 14.05 15.77
CA LYS A 41 -18.77 12.78 15.91
C LYS A 41 -19.74 11.67 16.31
N ILE A 42 -19.44 10.45 15.91
CA ILE A 42 -20.09 9.23 16.40
C ILE A 42 -18.97 8.35 16.96
N LYS A 43 -19.19 7.78 18.14
CA LYS A 43 -18.19 6.98 18.86
C LYS A 43 -18.76 5.60 19.17
N PHE A 44 -17.92 4.58 19.04
CA PHE A 44 -18.19 3.20 19.40
C PHE A 44 -16.96 2.63 20.09
N GLU A 45 -17.15 1.75 21.06
CA GLU A 45 -16.02 1.01 21.61
C GLU A 45 -15.70 -0.20 20.72
N ALA A 46 -14.43 -0.44 20.43
CA ALA A 46 -14.03 -1.49 19.48
C ALA A 46 -14.48 -2.88 19.91
N HIS A 47 -14.59 -3.14 21.22
CA HIS A 47 -15.10 -4.40 21.75
C HIS A 47 -16.56 -4.68 21.34
N GLU A 48 -17.37 -3.67 21.03
CA GLU A 48 -18.75 -3.86 20.54
C GLU A 48 -18.75 -4.57 19.18
N LEU A 49 -17.80 -4.27 18.30
CA LEU A 49 -17.66 -4.92 16.98
C LEU A 49 -17.17 -6.37 17.05
N ILE A 50 -16.45 -6.71 18.12
CA ILE A 50 -15.83 -8.02 18.29
C ILE A 50 -16.78 -8.97 19.01
N ASN A 51 -17.51 -8.48 20.02
CA ASN A 51 -18.36 -9.30 20.89
C ASN A 51 -19.82 -9.39 20.43
N GLN A 52 -20.35 -8.38 19.75
CA GLN A 52 -21.70 -8.41 19.17
C GLN A 52 -21.62 -8.93 17.73
N THR A 53 -22.76 -9.33 17.15
CA THR A 53 -22.86 -9.64 15.70
C THR A 53 -22.02 -8.61 14.95
N SER A 54 -21.05 -9.08 14.16
CA SER A 54 -19.87 -8.33 13.70
C SER A 54 -20.17 -7.10 12.83
N LEU A 55 -21.42 -6.66 12.78
CA LEU A 55 -22.03 -5.72 11.87
C LEU A 55 -22.81 -4.65 12.66
N ILE A 56 -22.27 -3.44 12.67
CA ILE A 56 -23.00 -2.21 12.97
C ILE A 56 -23.64 -1.75 11.67
N ASN A 57 -24.96 -1.69 11.61
CA ASN A 57 -25.71 -1.17 10.46
C ASN A 57 -26.85 -0.31 10.96
N GLY A 58 -26.85 0.97 10.61
CA GLY A 58 -27.92 1.84 11.05
C GLY A 58 -27.74 3.30 10.70
N PHE A 59 -28.62 4.10 11.32
CA PHE A 59 -28.68 5.54 11.18
C PHE A 59 -28.41 6.16 12.55
N PHE A 60 -27.27 6.82 12.69
CA PHE A 60 -26.78 7.25 14.00
C PHE A 60 -26.75 8.77 14.12
N PRO A 61 -27.21 9.34 15.24
CA PRO A 61 -27.14 10.78 15.47
C PRO A 61 -25.69 11.21 15.71
N LEU A 62 -25.31 12.35 15.15
CA LEU A 62 -24.02 12.96 15.41
C LEU A 62 -24.03 13.66 16.78
N LEU A 63 -22.96 13.49 17.53
CA LEU A 63 -22.75 14.12 18.82
C LEU A 63 -21.89 15.38 18.66
N SER A 64 -22.19 16.39 19.48
CA SER A 64 -21.31 17.54 19.71
C SER A 64 -20.11 17.16 20.59
N GLU A 65 -19.15 18.07 20.76
CA GLU A 65 -18.00 17.83 21.66
C GLU A 65 -18.42 17.55 23.10
N GLY A 66 -19.50 18.19 23.58
CA GLY A 66 -20.08 17.94 24.90
C GLY A 66 -21.01 16.72 24.97
N GLY A 67 -20.99 15.83 23.96
CA GLY A 67 -21.80 14.60 23.94
C GLY A 67 -23.29 14.79 23.65
N LYS A 68 -23.76 16.03 23.43
CA LYS A 68 -25.17 16.28 23.12
C LYS A 68 -25.49 15.91 21.66
N PRO A 69 -26.59 15.19 21.39
CA PRO A 69 -27.06 14.91 20.03
C PRO A 69 -27.32 16.17 19.20
N LYS A 70 -27.00 16.11 17.92
CA LYS A 70 -27.31 17.13 16.91
C LYS A 70 -28.41 16.64 15.97
N PRO A 71 -29.13 17.53 15.27
CA PRO A 71 -30.15 17.15 14.28
C PRO A 71 -29.54 16.59 12.97
N LEU A 72 -28.29 16.12 13.01
CA LEU A 72 -27.57 15.54 11.88
C LEU A 72 -27.36 14.06 12.17
N HIS A 73 -27.54 13.24 11.15
CA HIS A 73 -27.40 11.79 11.25
C HIS A 73 -26.51 11.27 10.13
N LEU A 74 -25.88 10.12 10.38
CA LEU A 74 -25.08 9.42 9.39
C LEU A 74 -25.56 7.97 9.27
N GLN A 75 -25.83 7.54 8.04
CA GLN A 75 -26.04 6.14 7.72
C GLN A 75 -24.71 5.49 7.35
N PHE A 76 -24.38 4.36 7.96
CA PHE A 76 -23.26 3.55 7.53
C PHE A 76 -23.41 2.10 7.98
N ILE A 77 -22.59 1.26 7.37
CA ILE A 77 -22.37 -0.13 7.76
C ILE A 77 -20.90 -0.25 8.14
N LEU A 78 -20.62 -0.79 9.32
CA LEU A 78 -19.27 -1.03 9.84
C LEU A 78 -19.22 -2.46 10.36
N TRP A 79 -18.19 -3.19 9.96
CA TRP A 79 -17.95 -4.53 10.46
C TRP A 79 -16.47 -4.77 10.58
N PHE A 80 -16.09 -5.69 11.47
CA PHE A 80 -14.71 -6.07 11.70
C PHE A 80 -14.47 -7.49 11.22
N LYS A 81 -13.38 -7.69 10.48
CA LYS A 81 -12.87 -9.01 10.12
C LYS A 81 -11.56 -9.26 10.86
N PRO A 82 -11.51 -10.20 11.81
CA PRO A 82 -10.25 -10.66 12.38
C PRO A 82 -9.30 -11.14 11.29
N ALA A 83 -8.01 -10.86 11.47
CA ALA A 83 -7.00 -11.15 10.46
C ALA A 83 -6.85 -12.67 10.25
N GLU A 84 -7.09 -13.46 11.28
CA GLU A 84 -7.08 -14.92 11.30
C GLU A 84 -8.13 -15.53 10.37
N LEU A 85 -9.18 -14.78 10.03
CA LEU A 85 -10.20 -15.18 9.05
C LEU A 85 -9.80 -14.84 7.60
N GLU A 86 -8.65 -14.20 7.37
CA GLU A 86 -8.09 -14.08 6.03
C GLU A 86 -7.45 -15.41 5.61
N PRO A 87 -7.88 -16.03 4.49
CA PRO A 87 -7.34 -17.31 4.04
C PRO A 87 -5.81 -17.34 3.87
N SER A 88 -5.18 -16.17 3.68
CA SER A 88 -3.73 -16.01 3.49
C SER A 88 -2.97 -15.58 4.75
N TRP A 89 -3.61 -15.46 5.91
CA TRP A 89 -2.98 -14.92 7.14
C TRP A 89 -1.76 -15.71 7.59
N GLU A 90 -1.84 -17.04 7.53
CA GLU A 90 -0.73 -17.94 7.89
C GLU A 90 -0.19 -18.74 6.69
N LYS A 91 -0.95 -18.78 5.60
CA LYS A 91 -0.57 -19.47 4.36
C LYS A 91 0.07 -18.48 3.40
N LEU A 92 1.26 -17.99 3.74
CA LEU A 92 1.93 -16.98 2.90
C LEU A 92 2.21 -17.54 1.50
N ILE A 93 2.57 -18.81 1.37
CA ILE A 93 2.80 -19.51 0.10
C ILE A 93 2.53 -21.01 0.29
N ASP A 94 1.29 -21.41 0.58
CA ASP A 94 0.95 -22.83 0.65
C ASP A 94 0.38 -23.26 -0.72
N ASN A 95 1.05 -24.21 -1.38
CA ASN A 95 0.63 -24.93 -2.59
C ASN A 95 0.40 -24.14 -3.89
N GLY A 96 0.91 -22.91 -4.02
CA GLY A 96 0.91 -22.18 -5.30
C GLY A 96 -0.42 -21.54 -5.72
N ASP A 97 -1.44 -21.58 -4.84
CA ASP A 97 -2.75 -20.97 -5.07
C ASP A 97 -2.78 -19.46 -4.77
N PHE A 98 -1.63 -18.84 -4.50
CA PHE A 98 -1.54 -17.40 -4.24
C PHE A 98 -1.78 -16.59 -5.52
N LYS A 99 -2.96 -15.93 -5.59
CA LYS A 99 -3.40 -15.12 -6.74
C LYS A 99 -3.00 -13.64 -6.63
N GLY A 100 -2.00 -13.33 -5.81
CA GLY A 100 -1.58 -11.97 -5.55
C GLY A 100 -2.42 -11.26 -4.50
N LEU A 101 -1.98 -10.05 -4.14
CA LEU A 101 -2.69 -9.18 -3.22
C LEU A 101 -4.02 -8.73 -3.83
N ARG A 102 -5.12 -8.92 -3.09
CA ARG A 102 -6.45 -8.45 -3.50
C ARG A 102 -6.45 -6.92 -3.59
N LYS A 103 -7.15 -6.38 -4.60
CA LYS A 103 -7.32 -4.92 -4.82
C LYS A 103 -6.02 -4.14 -5.07
N ALA A 104 -4.94 -4.80 -5.48
CA ALA A 104 -3.76 -4.11 -5.99
C ALA A 104 -4.04 -3.48 -7.37
N THR A 105 -3.54 -2.27 -7.62
CA THR A 105 -3.63 -1.61 -8.93
C THR A 105 -2.98 -2.44 -10.04
N PHE A 106 -1.89 -3.13 -9.71
CA PHE A 106 -1.21 -4.06 -10.60
C PHE A 106 -1.42 -5.49 -10.12
N PRO A 107 -2.07 -6.35 -10.91
CA PRO A 107 -2.27 -7.75 -10.54
C PRO A 107 -0.95 -8.53 -10.64
N GLN A 108 -0.88 -9.66 -9.93
CA GLN A 108 0.24 -10.59 -10.04
C GLN A 108 0.35 -11.15 -11.46
N ARG A 109 1.59 -11.29 -11.95
CA ARG A 109 1.89 -11.90 -13.25
C ARG A 109 2.68 -13.19 -13.03
N SER A 110 2.31 -14.24 -13.75
CA SER A 110 3.04 -15.51 -13.78
C SER A 110 4.12 -15.50 -14.85
N ASN A 111 5.00 -16.51 -14.81
CA ASN A 111 6.09 -16.69 -15.80
C ASN A 111 7.08 -15.51 -15.86
N CYS A 112 7.24 -14.78 -14.76
CA CYS A 112 8.24 -13.74 -14.62
C CYS A 112 9.60 -14.36 -14.27
N ASN A 113 10.68 -13.74 -14.76
CA ASN A 113 12.03 -13.97 -14.24
C ASN A 113 12.42 -12.78 -13.36
N VAL A 114 12.97 -13.06 -12.19
CA VAL A 114 13.43 -12.05 -11.23
C VAL A 114 14.93 -12.23 -11.02
N THR A 115 15.70 -11.21 -11.38
CA THR A 115 17.13 -11.15 -11.07
C THR A 115 17.33 -10.36 -9.79
N LEU A 116 17.92 -10.98 -8.78
CA LEU A 116 18.25 -10.35 -7.52
C LEU A 116 19.65 -9.75 -7.59
N TYR A 117 19.77 -8.48 -7.24
CA TYR A 117 21.04 -7.76 -7.17
C TYR A 117 21.36 -7.47 -5.71
N HIS A 118 22.52 -7.92 -5.24
CA HIS A 118 22.98 -7.64 -3.87
C HIS A 118 23.42 -6.18 -3.73
N ASP A 119 24.21 -5.73 -4.70
CA ASP A 119 24.78 -4.40 -4.77
C ASP A 119 24.84 -3.93 -6.22
N ALA A 120 25.24 -2.67 -6.39
CA ALA A 120 25.56 -2.08 -7.68
C ALA A 120 26.56 -2.94 -8.49
N HIS A 121 27.66 -3.32 -7.82
CA HIS A 121 28.75 -4.10 -8.37
C HIS A 121 29.46 -4.83 -7.23
N HIS A 122 30.02 -6.01 -7.51
CA HIS A 122 30.81 -6.77 -6.55
C HIS A 122 32.11 -7.28 -7.17
N ILE A 123 33.10 -7.54 -6.32
CA ILE A 123 34.38 -8.12 -6.75
C ILE A 123 34.19 -9.55 -7.26
N PRO A 124 35.02 -10.05 -8.18
CA PRO A 124 34.87 -11.40 -8.75
C PRO A 124 34.86 -12.54 -7.72
N SER A 125 35.50 -12.34 -6.54
CA SER A 125 35.54 -13.31 -5.44
C SER A 125 34.34 -13.22 -4.50
N PHE A 126 33.36 -12.36 -4.78
CA PHE A 126 32.17 -12.22 -3.96
C PHE A 126 31.29 -13.47 -4.04
N GLN A 127 31.12 -14.12 -2.90
CA GLN A 127 30.32 -15.33 -2.75
C GLN A 127 29.32 -15.15 -1.60
N PRO A 128 28.15 -14.55 -1.86
CA PRO A 128 27.10 -14.45 -0.86
C PRO A 128 26.49 -15.83 -0.61
N PRO A 129 25.88 -16.05 0.58
CA PRO A 129 25.14 -17.28 0.85
C PRO A 129 24.05 -17.53 -0.20
N SER A 130 24.28 -18.49 -1.09
CA SER A 130 23.36 -18.78 -2.19
C SER A 130 22.23 -19.67 -1.69
N HIS A 131 21.06 -19.09 -1.42
CA HIS A 131 19.85 -19.83 -1.05
C HIS A 131 19.11 -20.38 -2.29
N GLY A 132 19.85 -20.87 -3.29
CA GLY A 132 19.28 -21.36 -4.56
C GLY A 132 18.95 -20.29 -5.60
N HIS A 133 19.39 -19.05 -5.41
CA HIS A 133 19.06 -17.90 -6.28
C HIS A 133 20.03 -17.66 -7.46
N GLY A 134 20.82 -18.67 -7.83
CA GLY A 134 21.80 -18.57 -8.92
C GLY A 134 23.08 -17.82 -8.52
N ALA A 135 23.94 -17.57 -9.50
CA ALA A 135 25.18 -16.82 -9.31
C ALA A 135 24.89 -15.33 -9.07
N PRO A 136 25.68 -14.63 -8.23
CA PRO A 136 25.57 -13.19 -8.05
C PRO A 136 25.64 -12.43 -9.38
N ARG A 137 24.85 -11.37 -9.51
CA ARG A 137 24.80 -10.51 -10.71
C ARG A 137 25.19 -9.08 -10.38
N ASN A 138 25.84 -8.40 -11.33
CA ASN A 138 26.22 -7.00 -11.22
C ASN A 138 25.13 -6.12 -11.83
N LEU A 139 24.45 -5.31 -10.99
CA LEU A 139 23.33 -4.47 -11.42
C LEU A 139 23.73 -3.50 -12.54
N TRP A 140 24.84 -2.76 -12.36
CA TRP A 140 25.20 -1.71 -13.32
C TRP A 140 25.74 -2.28 -14.64
N GLU A 141 26.29 -3.48 -14.65
CA GLU A 141 26.65 -4.18 -15.89
C GLU A 141 25.41 -4.58 -16.68
N ASP A 142 24.40 -5.13 -16.00
CA ASP A 142 23.14 -5.52 -16.64
C ASP A 142 22.33 -4.30 -17.13
N VAL A 143 22.29 -3.22 -16.33
CA VAL A 143 21.68 -1.95 -16.73
C VAL A 143 22.42 -1.35 -17.93
N TYR A 144 23.75 -1.35 -17.92
CA TYR A 144 24.54 -0.87 -19.06
C TYR A 144 24.18 -1.63 -20.34
N LYS A 145 24.17 -2.97 -20.30
CA LYS A 145 23.80 -3.80 -21.46
C LYS A 145 22.38 -3.51 -21.92
N ALA A 146 21.42 -3.40 -21.01
CA ALA A 146 20.04 -3.09 -21.35
C ALA A 146 19.88 -1.72 -22.03
N LEU A 147 20.66 -0.71 -21.62
CA LEU A 147 20.67 0.61 -22.25
C LEU A 147 21.32 0.56 -23.64
N GLU A 148 22.46 -0.13 -23.77
CA GLU A 148 23.20 -0.27 -25.04
C GLU A 148 22.41 -1.05 -26.10
N GLU A 149 21.69 -2.10 -25.69
CA GLU A 149 20.94 -2.98 -26.60
C GLU A 149 19.51 -2.47 -26.93
N ALA A 150 19.05 -1.41 -26.28
CA ALA A 150 17.70 -0.87 -26.47
C ALA A 150 17.51 -0.27 -27.87
N LYS A 151 16.53 -0.78 -28.63
CA LYS A 151 16.25 -0.34 -30.01
C LYS A 151 15.11 0.68 -30.15
N HIS A 152 14.24 0.78 -29.15
CA HIS A 152 12.96 1.49 -29.29
C HIS A 152 12.69 2.50 -28.18
N LEU A 153 12.87 2.10 -26.92
CA LEU A 153 12.49 2.94 -25.78
C LEU A 153 13.42 2.71 -24.61
N ILE A 154 13.87 3.81 -24.01
CA ILE A 154 14.52 3.85 -22.70
C ILE A 154 13.66 4.77 -21.83
N TYR A 155 13.15 4.24 -20.71
CA TYR A 155 12.41 5.02 -19.71
C TYR A 155 13.15 4.94 -18.38
N ILE A 156 13.60 6.09 -17.88
CA ILE A 156 14.33 6.23 -16.63
C ILE A 156 13.56 7.19 -15.71
N ALA A 157 13.24 6.73 -14.51
CA ALA A 157 12.69 7.56 -13.45
C ALA A 157 13.54 7.36 -12.19
N GLY A 158 13.96 8.46 -11.57
CA GLY A 158 14.78 8.43 -10.37
C GLY A 158 14.59 9.71 -9.57
N TRP A 159 14.88 9.64 -8.28
CA TRP A 159 14.86 10.82 -7.41
C TRP A 159 15.96 11.83 -7.78
N SER A 160 17.11 11.32 -8.25
CA SER A 160 18.22 12.10 -8.77
C SER A 160 18.92 11.31 -9.88
N LEU A 161 19.43 12.02 -10.90
CA LEU A 161 20.14 11.43 -12.03
C LEU A 161 21.42 12.24 -12.27
N ASN A 162 22.57 11.57 -12.18
CA ASN A 162 23.84 12.15 -12.59
C ASN A 162 24.22 11.60 -13.98
N PRO A 163 24.05 12.39 -15.07
CA PRO A 163 24.37 11.94 -16.42
C PRO A 163 25.86 11.62 -16.62
N LYS A 164 26.73 12.09 -15.72
CA LYS A 164 28.18 11.88 -15.78
C LYS A 164 28.65 10.63 -15.03
N MET A 165 27.73 9.87 -14.41
CA MET A 165 28.08 8.67 -13.66
C MET A 165 28.49 7.54 -14.62
N VAL A 166 29.56 6.82 -14.27
CA VAL A 166 30.01 5.64 -15.03
C VAL A 166 29.41 4.40 -14.40
N LEU A 167 28.74 3.59 -15.22
CA LEU A 167 28.01 2.40 -14.76
C LEU A 167 28.96 1.24 -14.46
N VAL A 168 29.88 0.97 -15.37
CA VAL A 168 30.82 -0.16 -15.27
C VAL A 168 32.19 0.38 -14.89
N ILE A 169 32.65 0.04 -13.70
CA ILE A 169 33.99 0.37 -13.23
C ILE A 169 34.84 -0.88 -13.46
N GLY A 170 35.65 -0.87 -14.52
CA GLY A 170 36.58 -1.97 -14.76
C GLY A 170 37.61 -2.07 -13.64
N LEU A 171 37.91 -3.30 -13.20
CA LEU A 171 39.24 -3.58 -12.63
C LEU A 171 40.30 -3.29 -13.71
N PRO A 172 41.53 -2.89 -13.34
CA PRO A 172 42.48 -2.29 -14.26
C PRO A 172 43.05 -3.34 -15.20
N GLN A 173 42.39 -3.56 -16.34
CA GLN A 173 42.99 -3.91 -17.62
C GLN A 173 41.93 -3.77 -18.72
N GLU A 174 42.09 -2.70 -19.49
CA GLU A 174 41.58 -2.47 -20.86
C GLU A 174 40.16 -2.93 -21.17
N ASN A 175 39.20 -2.02 -20.99
CA ASN A 175 38.23 -1.59 -22.02
C ASN A 175 37.28 -0.58 -21.40
N HIS A 176 37.52 0.69 -21.71
CA HIS A 176 36.74 1.82 -21.24
C HIS A 176 35.41 1.92 -22.00
N TYR A 177 34.34 1.37 -21.43
CA TYR A 177 32.99 1.69 -21.86
C TYR A 177 32.47 2.88 -21.04
N PHE A 178 32.44 4.05 -21.66
CA PHE A 178 31.88 5.27 -21.05
C PHE A 178 30.58 5.61 -21.76
N MET A 179 29.46 5.61 -21.03
CA MET A 179 28.26 6.30 -21.45
C MET A 179 28.07 7.50 -20.52
N LYS A 180 28.15 8.71 -21.09
CA LYS A 180 27.59 9.92 -20.48
C LYS A 180 26.22 10.09 -21.10
N PHE A 181 25.19 10.28 -20.27
CA PHE A 181 23.90 10.74 -20.77
C PHE A 181 24.00 12.17 -21.30
#